data_AF-A0A940ZKY4-F1
#
_entry.id   AF-A0A940ZKY4-F1
#
_cell.length_a   1.000
_cell.length_b   1.000
_cell.length_c   1.000
_cell.angle_alpha   90.00
_cell.angle_beta   90.00
_cell.angle_gamma   90.00
#
_symmetry.space_group_name_H-M   'P 1'
#
loop_
_entity.id
_entity.type
_entity.pdbx_description
1 polymer ?
#
loop_
_entity_poly.entity_id
_entity_poly.type
_entity_poly.pdbx_seq_one_letter_code
_entity_poly.pdbx_strand_id
1 'polypeptide(L)'
;MENLYIARGEPGVILKIYRKILDVAPQNRFIMFLYAKLCLRLEMIDEAMDTLNALLASEGDFPGLHRAMAEAYIHRGELESAVEEFRKAFPIENIYVPFVCVKCQSV
;
A
#
# COMPACT_ATOMS: atom_id res chain seq x y z
N MET A 1 0.94 17.36 6.11
CA MET A 1 -0.47 17.80 6.26
C MET A 1 -1.38 16.65 6.68
N GLU A 2 -1.38 15.47 6.03
CA GLU A 2 -2.23 14.32 6.41
C GLU A 2 -2.17 13.96 7.89
N ASN A 3 -0.97 13.73 8.43
CA ASN A 3 -0.79 13.33 9.83
C ASN A 3 -1.31 14.39 10.81
N LEU A 4 -1.37 15.67 10.43
CA LEU A 4 -1.93 16.74 11.27
C LEU A 4 -3.46 16.60 11.40
N TYR A 5 -4.15 16.37 10.28
CA TYR A 5 -5.61 16.20 10.28
C TYR A 5 -6.03 14.88 10.92
N ILE A 6 -5.25 13.81 10.71
CA ILE A 6 -5.48 12.52 11.38
C ILE A 6 -5.28 12.66 12.89
N ALA A 7 -4.19 13.31 13.34
CA ALA A 7 -3.93 13.51 14.78
C ALA A 7 -4.97 14.40 15.48
N ARG A 8 -5.64 15.28 14.73
CA ARG A 8 -6.75 16.11 15.22
C ARG A 8 -8.10 15.38 15.25
N GLY A 9 -8.17 14.14 14.78
CA GLY A 9 -9.42 13.39 14.69
C GLY A 9 -10.35 13.86 13.57
N GLU A 10 -9.83 14.59 12.58
CA GLU A 10 -10.60 15.13 11.46
C GLU A 10 -10.15 14.56 10.10
N PRO A 11 -10.09 13.22 9.92
CA PRO A 11 -9.68 12.62 8.66
C PRO A 11 -10.64 12.93 7.50
N GLY A 12 -11.89 13.30 7.81
CA GLY A 12 -12.88 13.70 6.80
C GLY A 12 -12.49 14.95 5.99
N VAL A 13 -11.69 15.86 6.55
CA VAL A 13 -11.22 17.06 5.84
C VAL A 13 -10.27 16.66 4.71
N ILE A 14 -9.30 15.80 5.02
CA ILE A 14 -8.30 15.36 4.04
C ILE A 14 -8.91 14.42 2.98
N LEU A 15 -9.88 13.57 3.36
CA LEU A 15 -10.69 12.80 2.41
C LEU A 15 -11.39 13.71 1.39
N LYS A 16 -12.04 14.78 1.85
CA LYS A 16 -12.72 15.76 0.96
C LYS A 16 -11.73 16.46 0.03
N ILE A 17 -10.53 16.77 0.51
CA ILE A 17 -9.49 17.40 -0.31
C ILE A 17 -9.07 16.44 -1.43
N TYR A 18 -8.78 15.17 -1.12
CA TYR A 18 -8.39 14.20 -2.15
C TYR A 18 -9.51 13.93 -3.15
N ARG A 19 -10.76 13.77 -2.71
CA ARG A 19 -11.91 13.61 -3.63
C ARG A 19 -12.03 14.78 -4.59
N LYS A 20 -11.95 16.03 -4.09
CA LYS A 20 -11.98 17.22 -4.96
C LYS A 20 -10.85 17.25 -5.98
N ILE A 21 -9.65 16.78 -5.61
CA ILE A 21 -8.52 16.73 -6.55
C ILE A 21 -8.77 15.65 -7.60
N LEU A 22 -9.30 14.49 -7.20
CA LEU A 22 -9.66 13.40 -8.12
C LEU A 22 -10.83 13.79 -9.05
N ASP A 23 -11.75 14.64 -8.61
CA ASP A 23 -12.82 15.17 -9.47
C ASP A 23 -12.26 16.03 -10.62
N VAL A 24 -11.18 16.78 -10.36
CA VAL A 24 -10.53 17.63 -11.36
C VAL A 24 -9.51 16.85 -12.21
N ALA A 25 -8.79 15.91 -11.60
CA ALA A 25 -7.73 15.14 -12.22
C ALA A 25 -7.87 13.65 -11.84
N PRO A 26 -8.83 12.93 -12.44
CA PRO A 26 -9.18 11.56 -12.04
C PRO A 26 -8.07 10.54 -12.29
N GLN A 27 -7.15 10.84 -13.21
CA GLN A 27 -6.03 9.97 -13.57
C GLN A 27 -4.72 10.35 -12.84
N ASN A 28 -4.79 11.21 -11.82
CA ASN A 28 -3.61 11.57 -11.06
C ASN A 28 -3.18 10.42 -10.14
N ARG A 29 -2.31 9.55 -10.67
CA ARG A 29 -1.77 8.35 -10.00
C ARG A 29 -1.24 8.62 -8.60
N PHE A 30 -0.56 9.75 -8.41
CA PHE A 30 -0.01 10.13 -7.10
C PHE A 30 -1.11 10.38 -6.07
N ILE A 31 -2.15 11.11 -6.45
CA ILE A 31 -3.29 11.39 -5.57
C ILE A 31 -4.13 10.14 -5.33
N MET A 32 -4.34 9.30 -6.35
CA MET A 32 -5.01 8.00 -6.18
C MET A 32 -4.28 7.13 -5.16
N PHE A 33 -2.94 7.06 -5.21
CA PHE A 33 -2.16 6.30 -4.25
C PHE A 33 -2.26 6.86 -2.82
N LEU A 34 -2.17 8.18 -2.66
CA LEU A 34 -2.34 8.82 -1.35
C LEU A 34 -3.75 8.61 -0.79
N TYR A 35 -4.76 8.72 -1.65
CA TYR A 35 -6.15 8.46 -1.30
C TYR A 35 -6.36 7.02 -0.80
N ALA A 36 -5.85 6.04 -1.55
CA ALA A 36 -5.94 4.64 -1.17
C ALA A 36 -5.23 4.36 0.16
N LYS A 37 -4.03 4.90 0.37
CA LYS A 37 -3.32 4.79 1.66
C LYS A 37 -4.10 5.40 2.82
N LEU A 38 -4.74 6.53 2.60
CA LEU A 38 -5.60 7.14 3.61
C LEU A 38 -6.81 6.25 3.90
N CYS A 39 -7.45 5.69 2.87
CA CYS A 39 -8.56 4.75 3.03
C CYS A 39 -8.16 3.53 3.86
N LEU A 40 -6.98 2.94 3.62
CA LEU A 40 -6.44 1.85 4.45
C LEU A 40 -6.30 2.25 5.93
N ARG A 41 -5.73 3.42 6.20
CA ARG A 41 -5.57 3.93 7.58
C ARG A 41 -6.90 4.19 8.29
N LEU A 42 -7.98 4.38 7.55
CA LEU A 42 -9.33 4.62 8.06
C LEU A 42 -10.20 3.36 8.03
N GLU A 43 -9.61 2.18 7.77
CA GLU A 43 -10.29 0.90 7.60
C GLU A 43 -11.38 0.89 6.51
N MET A 44 -11.27 1.81 5.54
CA MET A 44 -12.12 1.86 4.35
C MET A 44 -11.55 0.91 3.28
N ILE A 45 -11.52 -0.39 3.60
CA ILE A 45 -10.75 -1.39 2.86
C ILE A 45 -11.25 -1.58 1.44
N ASP A 46 -12.57 -1.59 1.22
CA ASP A 46 -13.14 -1.77 -0.12
C ASP A 46 -12.78 -0.61 -1.05
N GLU A 47 -12.93 0.63 -0.57
CA GLU A 47 -12.60 1.82 -1.35
C GLU A 47 -11.08 1.93 -1.61
N ALA A 48 -10.26 1.48 -0.66
CA ALA A 48 -8.83 1.35 -0.87
C ALA A 48 -8.52 0.35 -1.99
N MET A 49 -9.10 -0.86 -1.94
CA MET A 49 -8.87 -1.90 -2.94
C MET A 49 -9.31 -1.47 -4.34
N ASP A 50 -10.48 -0.85 -4.46
CA ASP A 50 -10.97 -0.33 -5.75
C ASP A 50 -10.00 0.71 -6.34
N THR A 51 -9.52 1.62 -5.49
CA THR A 51 -8.55 2.65 -5.90
C THR A 51 -7.20 2.05 -6.29
N LEU A 52 -6.68 1.09 -5.53
CA LEU A 52 -5.40 0.42 -5.82
C LEU A 52 -5.48 -0.41 -7.11
N ASN A 53 -6.60 -1.10 -7.35
CA ASN A 53 -6.83 -1.86 -8.58
C ASN A 53 -6.93 -0.93 -9.80
N ALA A 54 -7.62 0.21 -9.67
CA ALA A 54 -7.67 1.22 -10.71
C ALA A 54 -6.26 1.79 -11.01
N LEU A 55 -5.47 2.01 -9.95
CA LEU A 55 -4.09 2.48 -10.09
C LEU A 55 -3.21 1.46 -10.81
N LEU A 56 -3.33 0.17 -10.47
CA LEU A 56 -2.62 -0.93 -11.12
C LEU A 56 -3.00 -1.02 -12.61
N ALA A 57 -4.29 -0.96 -12.92
CA ALA A 57 -4.80 -0.99 -14.29
C ALA A 57 -4.34 0.21 -15.13
N SER A 58 -4.01 1.33 -14.48
CA SER A 58 -3.51 2.54 -15.14
C SER A 58 -1.99 2.53 -15.40
N GLU A 59 -1.31 1.38 -15.34
CA GLU A 59 0.17 1.24 -15.36
C GLU A 59 0.88 1.84 -14.13
N GLY A 60 0.18 1.94 -13.01
CA GLY A 60 0.86 2.09 -11.72
C GLY A 60 1.43 0.74 -11.34
N ASP A 61 2.70 0.48 -11.64
CA ASP A 61 3.39 -0.72 -11.16
C ASP A 61 4.67 -0.27 -10.44
N PHE A 62 4.65 -0.35 -9.11
CA PHE A 62 5.76 0.05 -8.26
C PHE A 62 5.65 -0.61 -6.88
N PRO A 63 6.78 -0.81 -6.17
CA PRO A 63 6.82 -1.46 -4.86
C PRO A 63 5.82 -0.96 -3.83
N GLY A 64 5.62 0.36 -3.79
CA GLY A 64 4.71 1.01 -2.84
C GLY A 64 3.24 0.63 -3.04
N LEU A 65 2.81 0.38 -4.27
CA LEU A 65 1.46 -0.06 -4.60
C LEU A 65 1.23 -1.48 -4.10
N HIS A 66 2.12 -2.40 -4.46
CA HIS A 66 2.04 -3.80 -4.03
C HIS A 66 2.06 -3.92 -2.50
N ARG A 67 2.86 -3.10 -1.80
CA ARG A 67 2.82 -3.05 -0.33
C ARG A 67 1.45 -2.62 0.20
N ALA A 68 0.80 -1.64 -0.43
CA ALA A 68 -0.53 -1.17 -0.02
C ALA A 68 -1.62 -2.21 -0.33
N MET A 69 -1.53 -2.92 -1.45
CA MET A 69 -2.43 -4.04 -1.76
C MET A 69 -2.26 -5.19 -0.77
N ALA A 70 -1.03 -5.51 -0.38
CA ALA A 70 -0.76 -6.51 0.64
C ALA A 70 -1.38 -6.12 2.00
N GLU A 71 -1.22 -4.86 2.41
CA GLU A 71 -1.85 -4.31 3.63
C GLU A 71 -3.39 -4.45 3.56
N ALA A 72 -4.00 -4.11 2.43
CA ALA A 72 -5.43 -4.29 2.21
C ALA A 72 -5.89 -5.75 2.33
N TYR A 73 -5.15 -6.69 1.74
CA TYR A 73 -5.44 -8.13 1.83
C TYR A 73 -5.29 -8.67 3.26
N ILE A 74 -4.33 -8.19 4.05
CA ILE A 74 -4.23 -8.51 5.48
C ILE A 74 -5.51 -8.10 6.21
N HIS A 75 -6.00 -6.88 5.97
CA HIS A 75 -7.23 -6.39 6.60
C HIS A 75 -8.48 -7.20 6.20
N ARG A 76 -8.48 -7.83 5.01
CA ARG A 76 -9.54 -8.77 4.57
C ARG A 76 -9.36 -10.20 5.09
N GLY A 77 -8.23 -10.53 5.71
CA GLY A 77 -7.89 -11.90 6.12
C GLY A 77 -7.38 -12.79 4.98
N GLU A 78 -7.09 -12.23 3.82
CA GLU A 78 -6.60 -12.94 2.63
C GLU A 78 -5.06 -13.00 2.64
N LEU A 79 -4.51 -13.81 3.54
CA LEU A 79 -3.06 -13.82 3.81
C LEU A 79 -2.23 -14.30 2.62
N GLU A 80 -2.73 -15.27 1.85
CA GLU A 80 -2.05 -15.80 0.66
C GLU A 80 -1.88 -14.70 -0.40
N SER A 81 -2.94 -13.93 -0.65
CA SER A 81 -2.92 -12.77 -1.55
C SER A 81 -1.95 -11.71 -1.05
N ALA A 82 -1.94 -11.43 0.25
CA ALA A 82 -1.01 -10.46 0.84
C ALA A 82 0.45 -10.87 0.65
N VAL A 83 0.77 -12.16 0.82
CA VAL A 83 2.13 -12.68 0.61
C VAL A 83 2.57 -12.48 -0.84
N GLU A 84 1.69 -12.76 -1.80
CA GLU A 84 2.02 -12.60 -3.22
C GLU A 84 2.28 -11.13 -3.57
N GLU A 85 1.46 -10.22 -3.06
CA GLU A 85 1.69 -8.78 -3.23
C GLU A 85 2.99 -8.31 -2.54
N PHE A 86 3.34 -8.83 -1.36
CA PHE A 86 4.64 -8.51 -0.76
C PHE A 86 5.84 -8.98 -1.57
N ARG A 87 5.75 -10.15 -2.24
CA ARG A 87 6.82 -10.61 -3.13
C ARG A 87 7.05 -9.65 -4.30
N LYS A 88 5.98 -9.09 -4.85
CA LYS A 88 6.06 -8.05 -5.89
C LYS A 88 6.60 -6.73 -5.36
N ALA A 89 6.26 -6.38 -4.11
CA ALA A 89 6.77 -5.18 -3.45
C ALA A 89 8.26 -5.25 -3.13
N PHE A 90 8.74 -6.43 -2.75
CA PHE A 90 10.12 -6.68 -2.37
C PHE A 90 10.64 -7.86 -3.17
N PRO A 91 10.93 -7.67 -4.48
CA PRO A 91 11.51 -8.73 -5.28
C PRO A 91 12.83 -9.12 -4.63
N ILE A 92 12.86 -10.30 -4.03
CA ILE A 92 14.09 -10.86 -3.48
C ILE A 92 14.93 -11.26 -4.69
N GLU A 93 15.86 -10.41 -5.08
CA GLU A 93 16.95 -10.80 -5.96
C GLU A 93 17.84 -11.78 -5.19
N ASN A 94 17.45 -13.06 -5.19
CA ASN A 94 18.20 -14.22 -4.73
C ASN A 94 19.33 -13.89 -3.72
N ILE A 95 18.93 -13.36 -2.55
CA ILE A 95 19.91 -12.91 -1.56
C ILE A 95 20.44 -14.15 -0.86
N TYR A 96 21.63 -14.58 -1.28
CA TYR A 96 22.38 -15.61 -0.58
C TYR A 96 22.88 -15.01 0.73
N VAL A 97 22.21 -15.33 1.83
CA VAL A 97 22.69 -15.05 3.18
C VAL A 97 23.43 -16.29 3.67
N PRO A 98 24.78 -16.35 3.58
CA PRO A 98 25.52 -17.48 4.13
C PRO A 98 25.29 -17.49 5.64
N PHE A 99 24.56 -18.50 6.12
CA PHE A 99 24.51 -18.78 7.54
C PHE A 99 25.82 -19.46 7.93
N VAL A 100 26.50 -18.94 8.95
CA VAL A 100 27.67 -19.60 9.52
C VAL A 100 27.37 -19.87 10.98
N CYS A 101 27.44 -21.14 11.36
CA CYS A 101 27.24 -21.52 12.75
C CYS A 101 28.34 -20.89 13.62
N VAL A 102 27.98 -20.00 14.55
CA VAL A 102 28.93 -19.35 15.48
C VAL A 102 29.70 -20.34 16.37
N LYS A 103 29.20 -21.58 16.52
CA LYS A 103 29.78 -22.61 17.38
C LYS A 103 30.80 -23.50 16.67
N CYS A 104 30.56 -23.86 15.40
CA CYS A 104 31.44 -24.77 14.63
C CYS A 104 31.97 -24.17 13.33
N GLN A 105 31.63 -22.91 13.03
CA GLN A 105 32.04 -22.15 11.84
C GLN A 105 31.75 -22.85 10.49
N SER A 106 30.86 -23.84 10.48
CA SER A 106 30.36 -24.45 9.25
C SER A 106 29.34 -23.52 8.58
N VAL A 107 29.52 -23.32 7.28
CA VAL A 107 28.53 -22.73 6.36
C VAL A 107 27.42 -23.74 6.09
#